data_AF-A0A3C0UAQ8-F1
#
_entry.id   AF-A0A3C0UAQ8-F1
#
_cell.length_a   1.000
_cell.length_b   1.000
_cell.length_c   1.000
_cell.angle_alpha   90.00
_cell.angle_beta   90.00
_cell.angle_gamma   90.00
#
_symmetry.space_group_name_H-M   'P 1'
#
loop_
_entity.id
_entity.type
_entity.pdbx_description
1 polymer ?
#
loop_
_entity_poly.entity_id
_entity_poly.type
_entity_poly.pdbx_seq_one_letter_code
_entity_poly.pdbx_strand_id
1 'polypeptide(L)' 'AVGTEINLVNRLAAQYPDKTVFCLDPVVCPCSTMYRIHPAYLAWALENIEQGNIVNRITVDDDTARDAKIALQRMLEVHP' A
#
# COMPACT_ATOMS: atom_id res chain seq x y z
N ALA A 1 -11.68 17.30 -8.09
CA ALA A 1 -10.60 16.55 -8.79
C ALA A 1 -9.50 16.20 -7.80
N VAL A 2 -8.90 15.01 -7.92
CA VAL A 2 -7.81 14.54 -7.05
C VAL A 2 -6.64 14.03 -7.91
N GLY A 3 -5.44 14.56 -7.69
CA GLY A 3 -4.23 14.27 -8.45
C GLY A 3 -3.33 13.25 -7.76
N THR A 4 -3.79 12.01 -7.63
CA THR A 4 -3.04 10.91 -7.02
C THR A 4 -3.54 9.57 -7.58
N GLU A 5 -3.08 8.46 -7.01
CA GLU A 5 -3.44 7.11 -7.43
C GLU A 5 -4.95 6.86 -7.36
N ILE A 6 -5.50 6.14 -8.36
CA ILE A 6 -6.94 5.98 -8.57
C ILE A 6 -7.68 5.31 -7.41
N ASN A 7 -7.03 4.40 -6.65
CA ASN A 7 -7.68 3.75 -5.51
C ASN A 7 -7.98 4.75 -4.40
N LEU A 8 -7.15 5.77 -4.21
CA LEU A 8 -7.45 6.82 -3.24
C LEU A 8 -8.61 7.70 -3.71
N VAL A 9 -8.69 8.02 -5.00
CA VAL A 9 -9.81 8.77 -5.58
C VAL A 9 -11.12 8.00 -5.36
N ASN A 10 -11.14 6.71 -5.68
CA ASN A 10 -12.31 5.84 -5.49
C ASN A 10 -12.69 5.72 -4.01
N ARG A 11 -11.69 5.58 -3.12
CA ARG A 11 -11.91 5.54 -1.67
C ARG A 11 -12.58 6.82 -1.17
N LEU A 12 -12.10 7.99 -1.60
CA LEU A 12 -12.67 9.28 -1.21
C LEU A 12 -14.10 9.46 -1.75
N ALA A 13 -14.35 9.06 -2.99
CA ALA A 13 -15.70 9.10 -3.57
C ALA A 13 -16.69 8.24 -2.77
N ALA A 14 -16.27 7.05 -2.30
CA ALA A 14 -17.10 6.19 -1.47
C ALA A 14 -17.32 6.73 -0.04
N GLN A 15 -16.31 7.38 0.55
CA GLN A 15 -16.39 7.93 1.91
C GLN A 15 -17.19 9.24 1.99
N TYR A 16 -17.19 10.03 0.93
CA TYR A 16 -17.85 11.33 0.87
C TYR A 16 -18.88 11.36 -0.28
N PRO A 17 -20.00 10.61 -0.15
CA PRO A 17 -21.01 10.53 -1.20
C PRO A 17 -21.72 11.86 -1.47
N ASP A 18 -21.61 12.83 -0.56
CA ASP A 18 -22.10 14.20 -0.71
C ASP A 18 -21.23 15.06 -1.64
N LYS A 19 -20.06 14.56 -2.08
CA LYS A 19 -19.08 15.31 -2.86
C LYS A 19 -18.83 14.68 -4.23
N THR A 20 -18.59 15.53 -5.22
CA THR A 20 -18.12 15.08 -6.54
C THR A 20 -16.61 14.90 -6.54
N VAL A 21 -16.17 13.64 -6.36
CA VAL A 21 -14.76 13.24 -6.39
C VAL A 21 -14.46 12.49 -7.69
N PHE A 22 -13.41 12.91 -8.40
CA PHE A 22 -12.98 12.30 -9.67
C PHE A 22 -11.48 12.50 -9.87
N CYS A 23 -10.87 11.65 -10.70
CA CYS A 23 -9.44 11.69 -11.00
C CYS A 23 -9.09 12.96 -11.79
N LEU A 24 -7.97 13.61 -11.45
CA LEU A 24 -7.50 14.79 -12.18
C LEU A 24 -7.03 14.43 -13.59
N ASP A 25 -6.43 13.26 -13.78
CA ASP A 25 -5.96 12.76 -15.07
C ASP A 25 -7.10 12.05 -15.83
N PRO A 26 -7.42 12.45 -17.07
CA PRO A 26 -8.47 11.81 -17.86
C PRO A 26 -8.16 10.36 -18.27
N VAL A 27 -6.90 9.93 -18.25
CA VAL A 27 -6.45 8.58 -18.64
C VAL A 27 -6.45 7.61 -17.45
N VAL A 28 -6.68 8.10 -16.22
CA VAL A 28 -6.50 7.39 -14.95
C VAL A 28 -5.01 7.13 -14.65
N CYS A 29 -4.59 7.36 -13.41
CA CYS A 29 -3.23 7.06 -12.95
C CYS A 29 -3.19 5.77 -12.10
N PRO A 30 -3.17 4.56 -12.70
CA PRO A 30 -2.99 3.33 -11.95
C PRO A 30 -1.51 3.11 -11.60
N CYS A 31 -1.23 2.68 -10.37
CA CYS A 31 0.11 2.22 -10.02
C CYS A 31 0.28 0.73 -10.39
N SER A 32 1.02 0.45 -11.46
CA SER A 32 1.18 -0.91 -11.99
C SER A 32 1.77 -1.91 -10.99
N THR A 33 2.59 -1.45 -10.04
CA THR A 33 3.12 -2.28 -8.96
C THR A 33 2.09 -2.55 -7.87
N MET A 34 1.22 -1.60 -7.54
CA MET A 34 0.10 -1.83 -6.61
C MET A 34 -0.88 -2.87 -7.17
N TYR A 35 -1.14 -2.83 -8.48
CA TYR A 35 -2.00 -3.81 -9.16
C TYR A 35 -1.47 -5.25 -9.12
N ARG A 36 -0.21 -5.48 -8.71
CA ARG A 36 0.32 -6.83 -8.48
C ARG A 36 -0.26 -7.48 -7.22
N ILE A 37 -0.84 -6.71 -6.30
CA ILE A 37 -1.56 -7.24 -5.14
C ILE A 37 -2.95 -7.66 -5.57
N HIS A 38 -3.08 -8.92 -5.98
CA HIS A 38 -4.32 -9.49 -6.50
C HIS A 38 -4.93 -10.50 -5.51
N PRO A 39 -6.28 -10.60 -5.38
CA PRO A 39 -6.92 -11.53 -4.44
C PRO A 39 -6.47 -12.98 -4.58
N ALA A 40 -6.23 -13.45 -5.80
CA ALA A 40 -5.72 -14.81 -6.04
C ALA A 40 -4.33 -15.05 -5.43
N TYR A 41 -3.42 -14.07 -5.51
CA TYR A 41 -2.09 -14.19 -4.92
C TYR A 41 -2.12 -14.05 -3.40
N LEU A 42 -3.05 -13.25 -2.87
CA LEU A 42 -3.29 -13.17 -1.44
C LEU A 42 -3.82 -14.50 -0.90
N ALA A 43 -4.82 -15.11 -1.56
CA ALA A 43 -5.34 -16.42 -1.19
C ALA A 43 -4.23 -17.48 -1.18
N TRP A 44 -3.45 -17.56 -2.26
CA TRP A 44 -2.31 -18.46 -2.35
C TRP A 44 -1.29 -18.24 -1.23
N ALA A 45 -0.95 -16.99 -0.90
CA ALA A 45 -0.01 -16.70 0.17
C ALA A 45 -0.55 -17.16 1.55
N LEU A 46 -1.85 -17.01 1.80
CA LEU A 46 -2.51 -17.44 3.04
C LEU A 46 -2.60 -18.97 3.15
N GLU A 47 -2.92 -19.66 2.05
CA GLU A 47 -2.93 -21.14 1.98
C GLU A 47 -1.55 -21.73 2.29
N ASN A 48 -0.49 -21.10 1.77
CA ASN A 48 0.88 -21.52 2.08
C ASN A 48 1.20 -21.36 3.58
N ILE A 49 0.80 -20.24 4.19
CA ILE A 49 0.98 -20.00 5.63
C ILE A 49 0.23 -21.06 6.46
N GLU A 50 -1.01 -21.38 6.10
CA GLU A 50 -1.81 -22.42 6.76
C GLU A 50 -1.11 -23.79 6.72
N GLN A 51 -0.47 -24.13 5.59
CA GLN A 51 0.29 -25.36 5.41
C GLN A 51 1.67 -25.34 6.07
N GLY A 52 2.03 -24.26 6.77
CA GLY A 52 3.35 -24.08 7.40
C GLY A 52 4.46 -23.73 6.40
N ASN A 53 4.14 -23.42 5.14
CA ASN A 53 5.08 -22.99 4.13
C ASN A 53 5.14 -21.45 4.05
N ILE A 54 6.24 -20.84 4.49
CA ILE A 54 6.37 -19.37 4.44
C ILE A 54 6.95 -18.94 3.09
N VAL A 55 6.09 -18.39 2.23
CA VAL A 55 6.46 -17.81 0.94
C VAL A 55 6.72 -16.31 1.06
N ASN A 56 7.62 -15.78 0.23
CA ASN A 56 7.91 -14.33 0.12
C ASN A 56 8.20 -13.63 1.47
N ARG A 57 8.88 -14.31 2.39
CA ARG A 57 9.27 -13.73 3.68
C ARG A 57 10.12 -12.48 3.45
N ILE A 58 9.63 -11.35 3.93
CA ILE A 58 10.39 -10.10 3.88
C ILE A 58 11.52 -10.18 4.91
N THR A 59 12.75 -9.98 4.45
CA THR A 59 13.95 -9.91 5.28
C THR A 59 14.76 -8.69 4.90
N VAL A 60 15.38 -8.06 5.89
CA VAL A 60 16.28 -6.91 5.74
C VAL A 60 17.51 -7.22 6.59
N ASP A 61 18.70 -6.90 6.11
CA ASP A 61 19.94 -7.07 6.88
C ASP A 61 19.99 -6.16 8.11
N ASP A 62 20.75 -6.56 9.12
CA ASP A 62 20.76 -5.92 10.43
C ASP A 62 21.20 -4.45 10.38
N ASP A 63 22.19 -4.14 9.54
CA ASP A 63 22.72 -2.78 9.39
C ASP A 63 21.66 -1.86 8.74
N THR A 64 21.06 -2.29 7.63
CA THR A 64 19.99 -1.53 6.96
C THR A 64 18.77 -1.37 7.87
N ALA A 65 18.37 -2.43 8.58
CA ALA A 65 17.22 -2.39 9.49
C ALA A 65 17.45 -1.43 10.66
N ARG A 66 18.66 -1.41 11.23
CA ARG A 66 19.03 -0.49 12.32
C ARG A 66 18.91 0.96 11.89
N ASP A 67 19.51 1.31 10.76
CA ASP A 67 19.58 2.70 10.31
C ASP A 67 18.21 3.20 9.82
N ALA A 68 17.47 2.37 9.08
CA ALA A 68 16.10 2.68 8.65
C ALA A 68 15.15 2.89 9.85
N LYS A 69 15.31 2.09 10.91
CA LYS A 69 14.50 2.22 12.13
C LYS A 69 14.76 3.53 12.87
N ILE A 70 16.00 4.02 12.92
CA ILE A 70 16.32 5.33 13.52
C ILE A 70 15.63 6.45 12.73
N ALA A 71 15.71 6.43 11.40
CA ALA A 71 15.06 7.43 10.56
C ALA A 71 13.53 7.40 10.73
N LEU A 72 12.93 6.21 10.72
CA LEU A 72 11.50 6.02 10.94
C LEU A 72 11.06 6.50 12.33
N GLN A 73 11.80 6.17 13.37
CA GLN A 73 11.51 6.58 14.74
C GLN A 73 11.51 8.11 14.87
N ARG A 74 12.53 8.78 14.32
CA ARG A 74 12.60 10.25 14.31
C ARG A 74 11.42 10.86 13.55
N MET A 75 11.03 10.30 12.40
CA MET A 75 9.86 10.78 11.65
C MET A 75 8.58 10.70 12.49
N LEU A 76 8.39 9.61 13.23
CA LEU A 76 7.22 9.41 14.09
C LEU A 76 7.25 10.29 15.35
N GLU A 77 8.42 10.56 15.92
CA GLU A 77 8.59 11.46 17.09
C GLU A 77 8.40 12.94 16.77
N VAL A 78 8.63 13.35 15.51
CA VAL A 78 8.46 14.74 15.05
C VAL A 78 6.97 15.11 14.89
N HIS A 79 6.05 14.16 15.03
CA HIS A 79 4.62 14.43 14.97
C HIS A 79 4.12 15.09 16.27
N PRO A 80 3.42 16.24 16.20
CA PRO A 80 2.67 16.79 17.33
C PRO A 80 1.45 15.93 17.69
#